data_AF-A0A7C2WPU9-F1
#
_entry.id   AF-A0A7C2WPU9-F1
#
_cell.length_a   1.000
_cell.length_b   1.000
_cell.length_c   1.000
_cell.angle_alpha   90.00
_cell.angle_beta   90.00
_cell.angle_gamma   90.00
#
_symmetry.space_group_name_H-M   'P 1'
#
loop_
_entity.id
_entity.type
_entity.pdbx_description
1 polymer ?
#
loop_
_entity_poly.entity_id
_entity_poly.type
_entity_poly.pdbx_seq_one_letter_code
_entity_poly.pdbx_strand_id
1 'polypeptide(L)'
;MNFIIIGLFFTIMLAVGIISMKNVHTMAGYAVADRGAGAVVMTGSLLATVVGGSSTIGLAGLGYSLGLVGAWWLLVGAVGLAVLGTVFARRVRETGAYTLPEILERQYG
;
A
#
# COMPACT_ATOMS: atom_id res chain seq x y z
N MET A 1 0.84 29.85 -10.40
CA MET A 1 -0.10 29.06 -9.58
C MET A 1 0.24 27.58 -9.54
N ASN A 2 0.35 26.90 -10.69
CA ASN A 2 0.63 25.44 -10.75
C ASN A 2 1.95 25.03 -10.07
N PHE A 3 3.05 25.74 -10.33
CA PHE A 3 4.34 25.45 -9.69
C PHE A 3 4.34 25.63 -8.16
N ILE A 4 3.49 26.54 -7.64
CA ILE A 4 3.35 26.75 -6.20
C ILE A 4 2.67 25.54 -5.55
N ILE A 5 1.63 24.99 -6.20
CA ILE A 5 0.91 23.80 -5.70
C ILE A 5 1.85 22.59 -5.70
N ILE A 6 2.63 22.40 -6.77
CA ILE A 6 3.62 21.31 -6.87
C ILE A 6 4.71 21.48 -5.79
N GLY A 7 5.24 22.69 -5.63
CA GLY A 7 6.23 22.98 -4.58
C GLY A 7 5.70 22.67 -3.18
N LEU A 8 4.48 23.12 -2.87
CA LEU A 8 3.82 22.86 -1.59
C LEU A 8 3.63 21.36 -1.34
N PHE A 9 3.19 20.60 -2.33
CA PHE A 9 3.02 19.15 -2.22
C PHE A 9 4.33 18.46 -1.83
N PHE A 10 5.43 18.75 -2.52
CA PHE A 10 6.73 18.16 -2.19
C PHE A 10 7.23 18.60 -0.81
N THR A 11 7.02 19.87 -0.43
CA THR A 11 7.37 20.35 0.91
C THR A 11 6.61 19.59 1.99
N ILE A 12 5.31 19.38 1.83
CA ILE A 12 4.49 18.61 2.78
C ILE A 12 4.96 17.16 2.85
N MET A 13 5.19 16.50 1.71
CA MET A 13 5.69 15.12 1.68
C MET A 13 7.03 14.97 2.40
N LEU A 14 7.98 15.88 2.16
CA LEU A 14 9.27 15.89 2.85
C LEU A 14 9.11 16.14 4.35
N ALA A 15 8.27 17.09 4.75
CA ALA A 15 8.00 17.38 6.15
C ALA A 15 7.46 16.15 6.89
N VAL A 16 6.46 15.46 6.30
CA VAL A 16 5.90 14.22 6.85
C VAL A 16 6.98 13.14 6.97
N GLY A 17 7.83 12.97 5.95
CA GLY A 17 8.94 12.03 5.97
C GLY A 17 9.95 12.30 7.08
N ILE A 18 10.36 13.56 7.26
CA ILE A 18 11.31 13.97 8.31
C ILE A 18 10.70 13.77 9.70
N ILE A 19 9.42 14.11 9.89
CA ILE A 19 8.73 13.90 11.18
C ILE A 19 8.63 12.40 11.47
N SER A 20 8.26 11.59 10.47
CA SER A 20 8.15 10.14 10.62
C SER A 20 9.49 9.49 10.97
N MET A 21 10.58 9.91 10.30
CA MET A 21 11.94 9.41 10.55
C MET A 21 12.37 9.57 12.01
N LYS A 22 11.95 10.63 12.70
CA LYS A 22 12.27 10.85 14.12
C LYS A 22 11.65 9.82 15.06
N ASN A 23 10.59 9.14 14.64
CA ASN A 23 9.86 8.15 15.45
C ASN A 23 10.35 6.70 15.20
N VAL A 24 11.25 6.49 14.24
CA VAL A 24 11.73 5.16 13.88
C VAL A 24 13.06 4.89 14.57
N HIS A 25 13.05 3.98 15.55
CA HIS A 25 14.24 3.62 16.34
C HIS A 25 14.68 2.16 16.19
N THR A 26 13.85 1.31 15.56
CA THR A 26 14.10 -0.12 15.40
C THR A 26 13.85 -0.56 13.96
N MET A 27 14.42 -1.70 13.57
CA MET A 27 14.14 -2.30 12.26
C MET A 27 12.66 -2.69 12.11
N ALA A 28 11.99 -3.09 13.20
CA ALA A 28 10.57 -3.39 13.19
C ALA A 28 9.71 -2.12 13.02
N GLY A 29 10.10 -1.01 13.64
CA GLY A 29 9.48 0.29 13.45
C GLY A 29 9.62 0.80 12.02
N TYR A 30 10.76 0.53 11.37
CA TYR A 30 10.99 0.90 9.97
C TYR A 30 10.23 -0.01 8.99
N ALA A 31 10.34 -1.33 9.14
CA ALA A 31 9.85 -2.29 8.16
C ALA A 31 8.35 -2.58 8.29
N VAL A 32 7.81 -2.58 9.51
CA VAL A 32 6.42 -3.02 9.78
C VAL A 32 5.66 -2.09 10.74
N ALA A 33 6.18 -0.89 10.99
CA ALA A 33 5.60 0.07 11.95
C ALA A 33 5.28 -0.57 13.32
N ASP A 34 6.19 -1.42 13.82
CA ASP A 34 6.07 -2.19 15.06
C ASP A 34 4.77 -3.01 15.17
N ARG A 35 4.10 -3.29 14.04
CA ARG A 35 2.80 -3.95 13.96
C ARG A 35 1.70 -3.25 14.79
N GLY A 36 1.91 -1.96 15.11
CA GLY A 36 1.01 -1.14 15.93
C GLY A 36 0.09 -0.21 15.13
N ALA A 37 0.26 -0.14 13.81
CA ALA A 37 -0.60 0.67 12.95
C ALA A 37 -2.05 0.14 12.97
N GLY A 38 -2.99 1.04 13.28
CA GLY A 38 -4.43 0.71 13.27
C GLY A 38 -4.94 0.38 11.87
N ALA A 39 -6.08 -0.33 11.80
CA ALA A 39 -6.66 -0.81 10.55
C ALA A 39 -6.86 0.30 9.51
N VAL A 40 -7.32 1.49 9.92
CA VAL A 40 -7.57 2.62 9.01
C VAL A 40 -6.28 3.10 8.33
N VAL A 41 -5.19 3.22 9.09
CA VAL A 41 -3.89 3.67 8.56
C VAL A 41 -3.33 2.61 7.61
N MET A 42 -3.44 1.33 7.97
CA MET A 42 -3.00 0.22 7.12
C MET A 42 -3.80 0.15 5.82
N THR A 43 -5.13 0.23 5.89
CA THR A 43 -6.00 0.24 4.71
C THR A 43 -5.74 1.46 3.83
N GLY A 44 -5.58 2.66 4.42
CA GLY A 44 -5.25 3.87 3.67
C GLY A 44 -3.90 3.76 2.94
N SER A 45 -2.88 3.22 3.59
CA SER A 45 -1.56 2.98 2.97
C SER A 45 -1.63 1.97 1.82
N LEU A 46 -2.37 0.87 2.01
CA LEU A 46 -2.60 -0.12 0.95
C LEU A 46 -3.35 0.50 -0.25
N LEU A 47 -4.39 1.29 0.02
CA LEU A 47 -5.13 1.98 -1.04
C LEU A 47 -4.23 2.96 -1.80
N ALA A 48 -3.41 3.75 -1.10
CA ALA A 48 -2.45 4.66 -1.72
C ALA A 48 -1.40 3.92 -2.58
N THR A 49 -1.05 2.68 -2.21
CA THR A 49 -0.12 1.83 -2.98
C THR A 49 -0.76 1.28 -4.25
N VAL A 50 -2.02 0.85 -4.17
CA VAL A 50 -2.74 0.25 -5.30
C VAL A 50 -3.22 1.33 -6.30
N VAL A 51 -3.67 2.47 -5.78
CA VAL A 51 -4.19 3.59 -6.56
C VAL A 51 -3.05 4.56 -6.87
N GLY A 52 -2.29 4.26 -7.92
CA GLY A 52 -1.23 5.11 -8.45
C GLY A 52 -1.60 5.74 -9.78
N GLY A 53 -0.71 6.57 -10.32
CA GLY A 53 -0.94 7.26 -11.60
C GLY A 53 -1.17 6.30 -12.79
N SER A 54 -0.48 5.16 -12.80
CA SER A 54 -0.67 4.12 -13.82
C SER A 54 -2.06 3.47 -13.72
N SER A 55 -2.51 3.13 -12.51
CA SER A 55 -3.84 2.56 -12.26
C SER A 55 -4.92 3.55 -12.66
N THR A 56 -4.80 4.83 -12.25
CA THR A 56 -5.80 5.86 -12.54
C THR A 56 -5.93 6.13 -14.05
N ILE A 57 -4.82 6.35 -14.74
CA ILE A 57 -4.84 6.63 -16.19
C ILE A 57 -5.25 5.37 -16.96
N GLY A 58 -4.72 4.21 -16.59
CA GLY A 58 -5.03 2.93 -17.23
C GLY A 58 -6.52 2.58 -17.12
N LEU A 59 -7.11 2.76 -15.95
CA LEU A 59 -8.54 2.53 -15.77
C LEU A 59 -9.40 3.56 -16.49
N ALA A 60 -9.02 4.84 -16.48
CA ALA A 60 -9.75 5.85 -17.22
C ALA A 60 -9.76 5.51 -18.72
N GLY A 61 -8.64 5.01 -19.26
CA GLY A 61 -8.54 4.51 -20.62
C GLY A 61 -9.42 3.27 -20.87
N LEU A 62 -9.41 2.29 -19.96
CA LEU A 62 -10.29 1.12 -20.05
C LEU A 62 -11.77 1.50 -19.98
N GLY A 63 -12.13 2.45 -19.11
CA GLY A 63 -13.49 2.97 -19.01
C GLY A 63 -13.94 3.72 -20.25
N TYR A 64 -13.03 4.46 -20.90
CA TYR A 64 -13.31 5.12 -22.17
C TYR A 64 -13.55 4.13 -23.31
N SER A 65 -12.71 3.09 -23.41
CA SER A 65 -12.77 2.12 -24.52
C SER A 65 -13.81 1.02 -24.33
N LEU A 66 -14.04 0.56 -23.09
CA LEU A 66 -14.87 -0.62 -22.78
C LEU A 66 -16.07 -0.29 -21.87
N GLY A 67 -16.25 0.97 -21.48
CA GLY A 67 -17.31 1.39 -20.58
C GLY A 67 -17.19 0.76 -19.19
N LEU A 68 -18.32 0.37 -18.61
CA LEU A 68 -18.38 -0.21 -17.25
C LEU A 68 -17.56 -1.51 -17.11
N VAL A 69 -17.30 -2.22 -18.20
CA VAL A 69 -16.51 -3.45 -18.20
C VAL A 69 -15.06 -3.18 -17.78
N GLY A 70 -14.54 -1.98 -18.03
CA GLY A 70 -13.20 -1.57 -17.54
C GLY A 70 -13.07 -1.55 -16.02
N ALA A 71 -14.19 -1.39 -15.29
CA ALA A 71 -14.20 -1.41 -13.83
C ALA A 71 -13.99 -2.83 -13.25
N TRP A 72 -14.16 -3.88 -14.07
CA TRP A 72 -13.99 -5.26 -13.64
C TRP A 72 -12.62 -5.53 -13.02
N TRP A 73 -11.56 -4.90 -13.54
CA TRP A 73 -10.21 -5.04 -12.99
C TRP A 73 -10.13 -4.57 -11.53
N LEU A 74 -10.74 -3.43 -11.19
CA LEU A 74 -10.76 -3.00 -9.78
C LEU A 74 -11.55 -3.95 -8.89
N LEU A 75 -12.69 -4.43 -9.37
CA LEU A 75 -13.57 -5.29 -8.57
C LEU A 75 -12.87 -6.60 -8.21
N VAL A 76 -12.22 -7.25 -9.18
CA VAL A 76 -11.46 -8.48 -8.92
C VAL A 76 -10.27 -8.22 -8.00
N GLY A 77 -9.55 -7.11 -8.21
CA GLY A 77 -8.44 -6.72 -7.33
C GLY A 77 -8.88 -6.47 -5.89
N ALA A 78 -10.00 -5.78 -5.70
CA ALA A 78 -10.57 -5.50 -4.38
C ALA A 78 -11.00 -6.79 -3.67
N VAL A 79 -11.68 -7.70 -4.38
CA VAL A 79 -12.05 -9.02 -3.84
C VAL A 79 -10.81 -9.83 -3.48
N GLY A 80 -9.79 -9.86 -4.35
CA GLY A 80 -8.53 -10.55 -4.08
C GLY A 80 -7.82 -10.02 -2.84
N LEU A 81 -7.74 -8.70 -2.67
CA LEU A 81 -7.19 -8.07 -1.48
C LEU A 81 -8.01 -8.37 -0.23
N ALA A 82 -9.34 -8.41 -0.32
CA ALA A 82 -10.21 -8.78 0.80
C ALA A 82 -9.99 -10.24 1.23
N VAL A 83 -9.85 -11.16 0.28
CA VAL A 83 -9.53 -12.57 0.56
C VAL A 83 -8.15 -12.70 1.21
N LEU A 84 -7.13 -12.02 0.68
CA LEU A 84 -5.80 -12.00 1.28
C LEU A 84 -5.82 -11.44 2.72
N GLY A 85 -6.55 -10.34 2.91
CA GLY A 85 -6.71 -9.68 4.21
C GLY A 85 -7.40 -10.57 5.26
N THR A 86 -8.40 -11.35 4.85
CA THR A 86 -9.20 -12.18 5.78
C THR A 86 -8.63 -13.57 6.01
N VAL A 87 -8.09 -14.23 4.97
CA VAL A 87 -7.65 -15.63 5.03
C VAL A 87 -6.16 -15.76 5.33
N PHE A 88 -5.32 -14.88 4.76
CA PHE A 88 -3.87 -15.02 4.80
C PHE A 88 -3.19 -14.06 5.77
N ALA A 89 -3.75 -12.87 6.01
CA ALA A 89 -3.08 -11.84 6.81
C ALA A 89 -2.68 -12.32 8.21
N ARG A 90 -3.55 -13.11 8.88
CA ARG A 90 -3.22 -13.68 10.20
C ARG A 90 -2.04 -14.65 10.12
N ARG A 91 -2.07 -15.61 9.21
CA ARG A 91 -1.00 -16.60 9.03
C ARG A 91 0.33 -15.94 8.69
N VAL A 92 0.31 -14.96 7.78
CA VAL A 92 1.50 -14.18 7.41
C VAL A 92 2.04 -13.42 8.61
N ARG A 93 1.18 -12.77 9.41
CA ARG A 93 1.60 -12.02 10.60
C ARG A 93 2.21 -12.91 11.68
N GLU A 94 1.74 -14.15 11.82
CA GLU A 94 2.26 -15.14 12.76
C GLU A 94 3.67 -15.63 12.40
N THR A 95 4.07 -15.61 11.11
CA THR A 95 5.45 -15.96 10.71
C THR A 95 6.48 -14.98 11.29
N GLY A 96 6.08 -13.75 11.56
CA GLY A 96 6.97 -12.70 12.05
C GLY A 96 8.06 -12.26 11.05
N ALA A 97 8.03 -12.74 9.81
CA ALA A 97 8.95 -12.37 8.75
C ALA A 97 8.71 -10.93 8.27
N TYR A 98 9.76 -10.30 7.75
CA TYR A 98 9.72 -8.94 7.20
C TYR A 98 9.51 -8.93 5.68
N THR A 99 9.88 -10.02 5.01
CA THR A 99 9.85 -10.11 3.55
C THR A 99 9.19 -11.41 3.09
N LEU A 100 8.64 -11.41 1.87
CA LEU A 100 8.09 -12.62 1.27
C LEU A 100 9.16 -13.72 1.08
N PRO A 101 10.38 -13.42 0.60
CA PRO A 101 11.45 -14.43 0.53
C PRO A 101 11.75 -15.09 1.86
N GLU A 102 11.77 -14.35 2.97
CA GLU A 102 12.02 -14.92 4.30
C GLU A 102 10.91 -15.90 4.73
N ILE A 103 9.66 -15.67 4.33
CA ILE A 103 8.57 -16.64 4.54
C ILE A 103 8.84 -17.92 3.77
N LEU A 104 9.29 -17.80 2.51
CA LEU A 104 9.59 -18.95 1.66
C LEU A 104 10.79 -19.75 2.19
N GLU A 105 11.88 -19.09 2.58
CA GLU A 105 13.06 -19.71 3.19
C GLU A 105 12.69 -20.52 4.44
N ARG A 106 11.83 -19.97 5.31
CA ARG A 106 11.36 -20.70 6.50
C ARG A 106 10.48 -21.91 6.18
N GLN A 107 9.76 -21.90 5.06
CA GLN A 107 8.88 -22.99 4.66
C GLN A 107 9.59 -24.07 3.85
N TYR A 108 10.57 -23.67 3.03
CA TYR A 108 11.12 -24.53 1.98
C TYR A 108 12.64 -24.74 2.08
N GLY A 109 13.37 -23.95 2.88
CA GLY A 109 14.83 -23.98 2.96
C GLY A 109 15.46 -23.16 1.85
#